data_AF-A0A8H4AY53-F1
#
_entry.id   AF-A0A8H4AY53-F1
#
_cell.length_a   1.000
_cell.length_b   1.000
_cell.length_c   1.000
_cell.angle_alpha   90.00
_cell.angle_beta   90.00
_cell.angle_gamma   90.00
#
_symmetry.space_group_name_H-M   'P 1'
#
loop_
_entity.id
_entity.type
_entity.pdbx_description
1 polymer ?
#
loop_
_entity_poly.entity_id
_entity_poly.type
_entity_poly.pdbx_seq_one_letter_code
_entity_poly.pdbx_strand_id
1 'polypeptide(L)'
;MSYFNFYIFTFFLNFIFIFANFIPASRFGHTPVLVDKKLYISGEYGLCYWKDFFYLDVSQHFTIAELQWNDLTFTGPILNIGASMCSGGSNNDLIFTFGGGLITTHSLIDMIKVNNSELMTQMGEINPQEEVKLHALNLAMDRLQF
;
A
#
# COMPACT_ATOMS: atom_id res chain seq x y z
N MET A 1 24.72 -17.21 -32.78
CA MET A 1 24.39 -17.63 -31.40
C MET A 1 22.89 -17.77 -31.31
N SER A 2 22.38 -18.97 -31.01
CA SER A 2 20.95 -19.26 -31.02
C SER A 2 20.24 -18.51 -29.89
N TYR A 3 19.22 -17.71 -30.21
CA TYR A 3 18.37 -17.00 -29.25
C TYR A 3 17.68 -17.95 -28.24
N PHE A 4 17.61 -19.24 -28.55
CA PHE A 4 17.06 -20.28 -27.67
C PHE A 4 17.75 -20.33 -26.30
N ASN A 5 19.09 -20.29 -26.28
CA ASN A 5 19.84 -20.30 -25.02
C ASN A 5 19.64 -19.01 -24.21
N PHE A 6 19.41 -17.89 -24.89
CA PHE A 6 19.10 -16.62 -24.24
C PHE A 6 17.73 -16.67 -23.56
N TYR A 7 16.70 -17.18 -24.23
CA TYR A 7 15.36 -17.32 -23.63
C TYR A 7 15.34 -18.25 -22.42
N ILE A 8 16.05 -19.38 -22.48
CA ILE A 8 16.17 -20.30 -21.34
C ILE A 8 16.85 -19.60 -20.16
N PHE A 9 17.94 -18.87 -20.41
CA PHE A 9 18.64 -18.12 -19.38
C PHE A 9 17.75 -17.05 -18.75
N THR A 10 17.04 -16.25 -19.57
CA THR A 10 16.10 -15.24 -19.08
C THR A 10 14.95 -15.87 -18.28
N PHE A 11 14.44 -17.04 -18.70
CA PHE A 11 13.40 -17.76 -17.97
C PHE A 11 13.88 -18.20 -16.57
N PHE A 12 15.05 -18.84 -16.47
CA PHE A 12 15.62 -19.24 -15.18
C PHE A 12 15.95 -18.04 -14.29
N LEU A 13 16.41 -16.94 -14.89
CA LEU A 13 16.69 -15.71 -14.15
C LEU A 13 15.41 -15.14 -13.53
N ASN A 14 14.32 -15.03 -14.31
CA ASN A 14 13.01 -14.61 -13.80
C ASN A 14 12.48 -15.56 -12.73
N PHE A 15 12.66 -16.86 -12.91
CA PHE A 15 12.25 -17.87 -11.93
C PHE A 15 12.96 -17.66 -10.59
N ILE A 16 14.28 -17.46 -10.58
CA ILE A 16 15.05 -17.20 -9.36
C ILE A 16 14.57 -15.93 -8.65
N PHE A 17 14.26 -14.87 -9.40
CA PHE A 17 13.75 -13.62 -8.81
C PHE A 17 12.36 -13.78 -8.17
N ILE A 18 11.52 -14.70 -8.66
CA ILE A 18 10.20 -14.99 -8.06
C ILE A 18 10.34 -15.68 -6.69
N PHE A 19 11.40 -16.47 -6.48
CA PHE A 19 11.64 -17.17 -5.19
C PHE A 19 12.60 -16.42 -4.27
N ALA A 20 13.11 -15.25 -4.68
CA ALA A 20 13.85 -14.40 -3.78
C ALA A 20 12.89 -13.81 -2.75
N ASN A 21 13.10 -14.12 -1.47
CA ASN A 21 12.31 -13.51 -0.40
C ASN A 21 12.51 -12.00 -0.43
N PHE A 22 11.40 -11.27 -0.50
CA PHE A 22 11.41 -9.82 -0.35
C PHE A 22 11.84 -9.47 1.08
N ILE A 23 12.80 -8.56 1.20
CA ILE A 23 13.22 -8.00 2.48
C ILE A 23 13.08 -6.49 2.36
N PRO A 24 12.13 -5.86 3.07
CA PRO A 24 11.95 -4.43 3.01
C PRO A 24 13.20 -3.74 3.54
N ALA A 25 13.71 -2.79 2.76
CA ALA A 25 14.86 -2.01 3.18
C ALA A 25 14.50 -0.95 4.24
N SER A 26 15.52 -0.40 4.91
CA SER A 26 15.37 0.55 6.02
C SER A 26 14.68 1.85 5.61
N ARG A 27 13.52 2.15 6.18
CA ARG A 27 12.59 3.21 5.73
C ARG A 27 12.19 4.18 6.84
N PHE A 28 11.73 5.37 6.45
CA PHE A 28 11.14 6.36 7.35
C PHE A 28 9.71 6.72 6.89
N GLY A 29 8.94 7.37 7.77
CA GLY A 29 7.58 7.81 7.44
C GLY A 29 6.65 6.66 7.04
N HIS A 30 6.91 5.44 7.54
CA HIS A 30 6.10 4.28 7.23
C HIS A 30 4.85 4.26 8.09
N THR A 31 3.77 3.78 7.49
CA THR A 31 2.47 3.67 8.11
C THR A 31 2.05 2.21 8.09
N PRO A 32 1.73 1.62 9.26
CA PRO A 32 1.20 0.27 9.36
C PRO A 32 -0.33 0.27 9.51
N VAL A 33 -0.99 -0.78 9.02
CA VAL A 33 -2.40 -1.08 9.30
C VAL A 33 -2.63 -2.59 9.37
N LEU A 34 -3.41 -3.05 10.37
CA LEU A 34 -3.73 -4.46 10.57
C LEU A 34 -5.11 -4.78 9.99
N VAL A 35 -5.16 -5.72 9.05
CA VAL A 35 -6.39 -6.22 8.40
C VAL A 35 -6.32 -7.74 8.31
N ASP A 36 -7.33 -8.45 8.79
CA ASP A 36 -7.43 -9.93 8.75
C ASP A 36 -6.12 -10.66 9.10
N LYS A 37 -5.46 -10.24 10.20
CA LYS A 37 -4.17 -10.79 10.69
C LYS A 37 -2.99 -10.59 9.74
N LYS A 38 -3.08 -9.66 8.81
CA LYS A 38 -1.98 -9.21 7.96
C LYS A 38 -1.66 -7.75 8.30
N LEU A 39 -0.41 -7.50 8.65
CA LEU A 39 0.11 -6.17 8.95
C LEU A 39 0.64 -5.56 7.66
N TYR A 40 -0.17 -4.72 7.02
CA TYR A 40 0.19 -3.98 5.81
C TYR A 40 1.04 -2.78 6.19
N ILE A 41 2.11 -2.55 5.42
CA ILE A 41 3.04 -1.45 5.63
C ILE A 41 3.25 -0.75 4.30
N SER A 42 3.13 0.57 4.34
CA SER A 42 3.54 1.48 3.28
C SER A 42 4.56 2.45 3.83
N GLY A 43 5.56 2.84 3.05
CA GLY A 43 6.50 3.85 3.49
C GLY A 43 7.65 4.03 2.54
N GLU A 44 8.44 5.06 2.80
CA GLU A 44 9.45 5.53 1.86
C GLU A 44 10.79 4.87 2.08
N TYR A 45 11.40 4.40 1.00
CA TYR A 45 12.78 3.95 1.02
C TYR A 45 13.71 4.84 0.18
N GLY A 46 14.80 5.29 0.80
CA GLY A 46 15.89 6.00 0.15
C GLY A 46 15.56 7.43 -0.31
N LEU A 47 16.51 8.06 -1.01
CA LEU A 47 16.41 9.44 -1.52
C LEU A 47 15.49 9.59 -2.74
N CYS A 48 15.09 8.46 -3.35
CA CYS A 48 14.29 8.43 -4.58
C CYS A 48 12.81 8.14 -4.31
N TYR A 49 12.38 8.12 -3.04
CA TYR A 49 10.98 7.91 -2.64
C TYR A 49 10.36 6.67 -3.26
N TRP A 50 11.08 5.54 -3.22
CA TRP A 50 10.52 4.27 -3.69
C TRP A 50 9.35 3.90 -2.78
N LYS A 51 8.20 3.63 -3.41
CA LYS A 51 6.93 3.38 -2.74
C LYS A 51 6.68 1.88 -2.72
N ASP A 52 7.19 1.23 -1.67
CA ASP A 52 6.86 -0.18 -1.48
C ASP A 52 5.55 -0.31 -0.74
N PHE A 53 4.79 -1.35 -1.09
CA PHE A 53 3.63 -1.78 -0.35
C PHE A 53 3.78 -3.27 -0.10
N PHE A 54 3.71 -3.70 1.15
CA PHE A 54 3.95 -5.10 1.52
C PHE A 54 3.23 -5.43 2.82
N TYR A 55 3.15 -6.72 3.16
CA TYR A 55 2.57 -7.14 4.43
C TYR A 55 3.34 -8.27 5.10
N LEU A 56 3.16 -8.36 6.41
CA LEU A 56 3.54 -9.51 7.23
C LEU A 56 2.27 -10.27 7.63
N ASP A 57 2.20 -11.57 7.35
CA ASP A 57 1.15 -12.44 7.88
C ASP A 57 1.46 -12.77 9.34
N VAL A 58 0.73 -12.16 10.28
CA VAL A 58 0.91 -12.37 11.72
C VAL A 58 0.03 -13.51 12.26
N SER A 59 -0.69 -14.23 11.39
CA SER A 59 -1.41 -15.45 11.79
C SER A 59 -0.48 -16.65 11.99
N GLN A 60 0.72 -16.58 11.40
CA GLN A 60 1.75 -17.60 11.50
C GLN A 60 2.74 -17.23 12.61
N HIS A 61 3.37 -18.23 13.22
CA HIS A 61 4.44 -17.98 14.18
C HIS A 61 5.68 -17.45 13.45
N PHE A 62 6.25 -16.34 13.92
CA PHE A 62 7.47 -15.75 13.35
C PHE A 62 8.44 -15.34 14.46
N THR A 63 9.72 -15.26 14.10
CA THR A 63 10.75 -14.61 14.92
C THR A 63 11.25 -13.37 14.20
N ILE A 64 11.91 -12.45 14.91
CA ILE A 64 12.51 -11.26 14.29
C ILE A 64 13.55 -11.59 13.20
N ALA A 65 14.10 -12.81 13.21
CA ALA A 65 15.06 -13.29 12.21
C ALA A 65 14.38 -13.93 10.98
N GLU A 66 13.12 -14.35 11.10
CA GLU A 66 12.40 -15.14 10.11
C GLU A 66 11.04 -14.49 9.78
N LEU A 67 11.09 -13.23 9.34
CA LEU A 67 9.90 -12.50 8.91
C LEU A 67 9.59 -12.83 7.44
N GLN A 68 8.41 -13.41 7.20
CA GLN A 68 7.93 -13.69 5.86
C GLN A 68 7.18 -12.47 5.29
N TRP A 69 7.93 -11.57 4.67
CA TRP A 69 7.37 -10.41 4.00
C TRP A 69 6.79 -10.79 2.64
N ASN A 70 5.61 -10.26 2.34
CA ASN A 70 4.93 -10.43 1.07
C ASN A 70 4.91 -9.10 0.33
N ASP A 71 5.62 -9.03 -0.79
CA ASP A 71 5.71 -7.82 -1.62
C ASP A 71 4.45 -7.62 -2.47
N LEU A 72 3.89 -6.42 -2.41
CA LEU A 72 2.76 -5.96 -3.21
C LEU A 72 3.12 -4.68 -3.97
N THR A 73 4.39 -4.29 -4.09
CA THR A 73 4.82 -3.01 -4.66
C THR A 73 4.34 -2.79 -6.10
N PHE A 74 4.26 -3.86 -6.90
CA PHE A 74 3.84 -3.80 -8.30
C PHE A 74 2.35 -4.09 -8.53
N THR A 75 1.66 -4.60 -7.53
CA THR A 75 0.21 -4.92 -7.59
C THR A 75 -0.63 -4.00 -6.71
N GLY A 76 0.03 -3.21 -5.86
CA GLY A 76 -0.56 -2.30 -4.91
C GLY A 76 -0.85 -0.92 -5.51
N PRO A 77 -1.65 -0.12 -4.80
CA PRO A 77 -1.94 1.25 -5.21
C PRO A 77 -0.72 2.15 -5.07
N ILE A 78 -0.73 3.28 -5.78
CA ILE A 78 0.28 4.32 -5.64
C ILE A 78 0.04 5.00 -4.29
N LEU A 79 0.92 4.75 -3.31
CA LEU A 79 0.75 5.26 -1.94
C LEU A 79 1.44 6.61 -1.76
N ASN A 80 0.85 7.48 -0.92
CA ASN A 80 1.32 8.84 -0.70
C ASN A 80 2.34 8.91 0.44
N ILE A 81 3.28 9.85 0.32
CA ILE A 81 4.38 10.06 1.26
C ILE A 81 3.82 10.50 2.60
N GLY A 82 4.10 9.77 3.68
CA GLY A 82 3.62 10.15 5.02
C GLY A 82 2.09 10.11 5.14
N ALA A 83 1.41 9.36 4.29
CA ALA A 83 -0.02 9.15 4.41
C ALA A 83 -0.36 8.30 5.64
N SER A 84 -1.52 8.55 6.24
CA SER A 84 -2.06 7.68 7.30
C SER A 84 -2.93 6.58 6.70
N MET A 85 -3.01 5.42 7.34
CA MET A 85 -3.83 4.29 6.90
C MET A 85 -4.71 3.81 8.04
N CYS A 86 -5.95 3.45 7.74
CA CYS A 86 -6.83 2.76 8.68
C CYS A 86 -7.63 1.66 7.99
N SER A 87 -8.06 0.67 8.77
CA SER A 87 -8.93 -0.40 8.30
C SER A 87 -10.41 -0.03 8.43
N GLY A 88 -11.25 -0.57 7.56
CA GLY A 88 -12.68 -0.38 7.62
C GLY A 88 -13.44 -1.10 6.50
N GLY A 89 -14.60 -0.55 6.13
CA GLY A 89 -15.55 -1.22 5.25
C GLY A 89 -16.46 -2.18 6.03
N SER A 90 -17.55 -2.64 5.40
CA SER A 90 -18.56 -3.48 6.05
C SER A 90 -18.01 -4.80 6.61
N ASN A 91 -16.92 -5.32 6.02
CA ASN A 91 -16.27 -6.56 6.44
C ASN A 91 -14.88 -6.33 7.05
N ASN A 92 -14.49 -5.07 7.31
CA ASN A 92 -13.14 -4.72 7.76
C ASN A 92 -12.03 -5.21 6.80
N ASP A 93 -12.34 -5.27 5.50
CA ASP A 93 -11.50 -5.76 4.40
C ASP A 93 -10.95 -4.62 3.51
N LEU A 94 -11.16 -3.36 3.91
CA LEU A 94 -10.67 -2.19 3.20
C LEU A 94 -9.58 -1.50 4.03
N ILE A 95 -8.57 -0.98 3.34
CA ILE A 95 -7.63 0.00 3.86
C ILE A 95 -7.97 1.34 3.23
N PHE A 96 -8.14 2.35 4.07
CA PHE A 96 -8.28 3.73 3.66
C PHE A 96 -6.96 4.44 3.92
N THR A 97 -6.49 5.19 2.93
CA THR A 97 -5.27 6.00 3.02
C THR A 97 -5.66 7.46 2.95
N PHE A 98 -5.15 8.27 3.88
CA PHE A 98 -5.49 9.68 4.02
C PHE A 98 -4.25 10.57 3.95
N GLY A 99 -4.36 11.63 3.15
CA GLY A 99 -3.36 12.68 3.02
C GLY A 99 -2.06 12.17 2.42
N GLY A 100 -0.96 12.68 2.99
CA GLY A 100 0.38 12.48 2.47
C GLY A 100 0.79 13.52 1.42
N GLY A 101 2.10 13.71 1.27
CA GLY A 101 2.69 14.61 0.29
C GLY A 101 2.75 13.94 -1.07
N LEU A 102 2.21 14.60 -2.09
CA LEU A 102 2.33 14.16 -3.47
C LEU A 102 3.20 15.10 -4.28
N ILE A 103 4.05 14.50 -5.11
CA ILE A 103 4.76 15.16 -6.22
C ILE A 103 3.82 15.25 -7.45
N THR A 104 2.72 14.50 -7.49
CA THR A 104 1.72 14.50 -8.58
C THR A 104 0.29 14.37 -8.05
N THR A 105 -0.62 15.18 -8.56
CA THR A 105 -2.03 15.34 -8.15
C THR A 105 -2.81 14.03 -7.97
N HIS A 106 -3.14 13.64 -6.73
CA HIS A 106 -4.16 12.63 -6.41
C HIS A 106 -4.99 13.06 -5.18
N SER A 107 -6.16 12.43 -5.02
CA SER A 107 -7.19 12.60 -3.99
C SER A 107 -6.64 12.62 -2.55
N LEU A 108 -7.27 13.37 -1.64
CA LEU A 108 -6.98 13.30 -0.19
C LEU A 108 -7.18 11.90 0.38
N ILE A 109 -8.05 11.10 -0.25
CA ILE A 109 -8.48 9.79 0.25
C ILE A 109 -8.36 8.76 -0.88
N ASP A 110 -7.66 7.67 -0.59
CA ASP A 110 -7.61 6.47 -1.43
C ASP A 110 -8.17 5.27 -0.67
N MET A 111 -8.90 4.40 -1.37
CA MET A 111 -9.45 3.18 -0.81
C MET A 111 -8.84 1.96 -1.49
N ILE A 112 -8.43 0.99 -0.69
CA ILE A 112 -7.76 -0.22 -1.14
C ILE A 112 -8.51 -1.43 -0.62
N LYS A 113 -9.03 -2.26 -1.52
CA LYS A 113 -9.63 -3.54 -1.10
C LYS A 113 -8.57 -4.58 -0.87
N VAL A 114 -8.56 -5.17 0.32
CA VAL A 114 -7.62 -6.21 0.73
C VAL A 114 -8.32 -7.55 0.66
N ASN A 115 -8.12 -8.29 -0.43
CA ASN A 115 -8.59 -9.67 -0.51
C ASN A 115 -7.45 -10.64 -0.15
N ASN A 116 -7.82 -11.74 0.50
CA ASN A 116 -6.94 -12.89 0.66
C ASN A 116 -6.49 -13.38 -0.72
N SER A 117 -5.26 -12.99 -1.06
CA SER A 117 -4.30 -13.58 -1.99
C SER A 117 -4.08 -13.04 -3.40
N GLU A 118 -4.78 -12.07 -4.02
CA GLU A 118 -4.31 -11.71 -5.40
C GLU A 118 -4.66 -10.36 -6.04
N LEU A 119 -5.63 -9.57 -5.58
CA LEU A 119 -5.95 -8.31 -6.26
C LEU A 119 -6.32 -7.22 -5.26
N MET A 120 -5.37 -6.32 -5.02
CA MET A 120 -5.64 -5.02 -4.40
C MET A 120 -6.21 -4.11 -5.49
N THR A 121 -7.51 -3.78 -5.42
CA THR A 121 -8.11 -2.81 -6.36
C THR A 121 -8.27 -1.48 -5.65
N GLN A 122 -7.67 -0.42 -6.20
CA GLN A 122 -7.95 0.95 -5.80
C GLN A 122 -9.41 1.26 -6.16
N MET A 123 -10.26 1.44 -5.15
CA MET A 123 -11.68 1.72 -5.35
C MET A 123 -11.96 3.21 -5.19
N GLY A 124 -11.74 3.96 -6.28
CA GLY A 124 -12.24 5.32 -6.45
C GLY A 124 -11.44 6.41 -5.76
N GLU A 125 -11.11 7.46 -6.53
CA GLU A 125 -10.71 8.76 -6.02
C GLU A 125 -11.97 9.57 -5.69
N ILE A 126 -12.03 10.21 -4.52
CA ILE A 126 -13.10 11.18 -4.23
C ILE A 126 -12.78 12.44 -5.05
N ASN A 127 -13.75 12.94 -5.81
CA ASN A 127 -13.57 14.13 -6.63
C ASN A 127 -13.13 15.32 -5.72
N PRO A 128 -12.00 15.99 -6.01
CA PRO A 128 -11.50 17.11 -5.21
C PRO A 128 -12.55 18.23 -4.98
N GLN A 129 -13.48 18.40 -5.92
CA GLN A 129 -14.59 19.36 -5.80
C GLN A 129 -15.64 18.96 -4.75
N GLU A 130 -15.86 17.67 -4.52
CA GLU A 130 -16.77 17.18 -3.47
C GLU A 130 -16.12 17.24 -2.09
N GLU A 131 -14.81 17.06 -2.04
CA GLU A 131 -14.02 17.13 -0.80
C GLU A 131 -14.00 18.54 -0.20
N VAL A 132 -13.80 19.57 -1.04
CA VAL A 132 -13.89 20.98 -0.62
C VAL A 132 -15.29 21.31 -0.08
N LYS A 133 -16.34 20.73 -0.67
CA LYS A 133 -17.73 20.90 -0.19
C LYS A 133 -17.95 20.21 1.16
N LEU A 134 -17.42 19.01 1.36
CA LEU A 134 -17.56 18.26 2.61
C LEU A 134 -16.80 18.95 3.76
N HIS A 135 -15.59 19.46 3.49
CA HIS A 135 -14.82 20.26 4.45
C HIS A 135 -15.53 21.56 4.82
N ALA A 136 -16.08 22.28 3.84
CA ALA A 136 -16.88 23.48 4.06
C ALA A 136 -18.17 23.19 4.86
N LEU A 137 -18.81 22.04 4.62
CA LEU A 137 -20.01 21.62 5.34
C LEU A 137 -19.71 21.30 6.81
N ASN A 138 -18.60 20.59 7.10
CA ASN A 138 -18.18 20.29 8.46
C ASN A 138 -17.83 21.56 9.25
N LEU A 139 -17.11 22.50 8.62
CA LEU A 139 -16.80 23.80 9.21
C LEU A 139 -18.06 24.65 9.45
N ALA A 140 -19.10 24.50 8.62
CA ALA A 140 -20.38 25.18 8.81
C ALA A 140 -21.18 24.54 9.95
N MET A 141 -21.16 23.22 10.09
CA MET A 141 -21.85 22.50 11.17
C MET A 141 -21.23 22.76 12.54
N ASP A 142 -19.90 22.86 12.64
CA ASP A 142 -19.21 23.24 13.90
C ASP A 142 -19.54 24.67 14.36
N ARG A 143 -19.84 25.58 13.42
CA ARG A 143 -20.27 26.95 13.74
C ARG A 143 -21.74 27.07 14.15
N LEU A 144 -22.54 26.01 13.96
CA LEU A 144 -23.96 25.97 14.32
C LEU A 144 -24.22 25.33 15.68
N GLN A 145 -23.17 24.89 16.39
CA GLN A 145 -23.26 24.31 17.75
C GLN A 145 -23.05 25.34 18.89
N PHE A 146 -23.18 26.64 18.61
CA PHE A 146 -23.20 27.72 19.61
C PHE A 146 -24.44 28.59 19.50
#